data_AF-A0AAD1VM87-F1
#
_entry.id   AF-A0AAD1VM87-F1
#
_cell.length_a   1.000
_cell.length_b   1.000
_cell.length_c   1.000
_cell.angle_alpha   90.00
_cell.angle_beta   90.00
_cell.angle_gamma   90.00
#
_symmetry.space_group_name_H-M   'P 1'
#
loop_
_entity.id
_entity.type
_entity.pdbx_description
1 polymer ?
#
loop_
_entity_poly.entity_id
_entity_poly.type
_entity_poly.pdbx_seq_one_letter_code
_entity_poly.pdbx_strand_id
1 'polypeptide(L)'
;MTCALTYLLLSPAAPANKGHMSGGELLKMAISHQLTALNTLRDLFENRFSSSLRQGYLKGDLDTTLQLMSSLSLLSDNAEVNASSGGECSNSSQSLISSMDQTDQGAQGPGEPQPSAAPTLNSAPQDHVNSATSSRTVPTLAQIASLNRFFRVLKCTVQLLYVEINALSHLPGDPVITIRLKDSIEFRNVCTHMTLQKEDRLFDQDLTSANEILRTIITDLLQALSSFTSEFIDKVTNQLNQILQILQF
;
A
#
# COMPACT_ATOMS: atom_id res chain seq x y z
N MET A 1 5.35 17.23 -30.22
CA MET A 1 5.12 18.40 -29.33
C MET A 1 5.85 18.12 -28.04
N THR A 2 6.99 18.78 -27.88
CA THR A 2 7.99 18.59 -26.82
C THR A 2 7.96 19.83 -25.94
N CYS A 3 7.51 19.70 -24.69
CA CYS A 3 7.49 20.81 -23.73
C CYS A 3 8.59 20.65 -22.67
N ALA A 4 9.66 21.42 -22.90
CA ALA A 4 10.38 22.24 -21.93
C ALA A 4 10.64 21.69 -20.50
N LEU A 5 11.79 21.03 -20.35
CA LEU A 5 12.56 20.97 -19.09
C LEU A 5 13.65 22.05 -19.16
N THR A 6 13.39 23.24 -18.62
CA THR A 6 14.44 24.28 -18.44
C THR A 6 14.09 25.25 -17.32
N TYR A 7 14.46 24.92 -16.08
CA TYR A 7 14.78 25.84 -14.96
C TYR A 7 15.53 24.97 -13.93
N LEU A 8 16.70 25.25 -13.36
CA LEU A 8 17.66 26.35 -13.38
C LEU A 8 18.98 25.75 -12.87
N LEU A 9 20.09 26.04 -13.53
CA LEU A 9 21.43 25.76 -13.03
C LEU A 9 22.21 27.08 -12.98
N LEU A 10 22.87 27.27 -11.84
CA LEU A 10 23.92 28.25 -11.46
C LEU A 10 23.51 29.61 -10.84
N SER A 11 23.81 29.74 -9.54
CA SER A 11 24.71 30.79 -9.05
C SER A 11 25.65 30.23 -7.96
N PRO A 12 26.89 30.74 -7.80
CA PRO A 12 27.98 30.05 -7.11
C PRO A 12 28.31 30.58 -5.69
N ALA A 13 28.97 29.70 -4.92
CA ALA A 13 29.78 29.96 -3.71
C ALA A 13 29.07 30.33 -2.39
N ALA A 14 28.79 29.31 -1.58
CA ALA A 14 28.86 29.37 -0.11
C ALA A 14 29.35 27.99 0.41
N PRO A 15 30.13 27.94 1.50
CA PRO A 15 30.99 26.81 1.81
C PRO A 15 30.21 25.53 2.13
N ALA A 16 30.74 24.42 1.65
CA ALA A 16 30.28 23.07 1.87
C ALA A 16 30.25 22.72 3.36
N ASN A 17 29.11 22.94 4.01
CA ASN A 17 28.71 22.12 5.13
C ASN A 17 27.86 20.98 4.56
N LYS A 18 28.50 19.96 3.99
CA LYS A 18 27.82 18.72 3.63
C LYS A 18 27.46 18.03 4.94
N GLY A 19 26.34 18.45 5.54
CA GLY A 19 25.72 17.74 6.64
C GLY A 19 25.46 16.32 6.17
N HIS A 20 26.26 15.38 6.67
CA HIS A 20 26.06 13.97 6.43
C HIS A 20 24.80 13.60 7.22
N MET A 21 23.67 13.41 6.54
CA MET A 21 22.45 12.95 7.21
C MET A 21 22.72 11.58 7.82
N SER A 22 22.34 11.39 9.09
CA SER A 22 22.50 10.10 9.75
C SER A 22 21.55 9.05 9.17
N GLY A 23 21.82 7.77 9.41
CA GLY A 23 20.93 6.68 9.00
C GLY A 23 19.52 6.85 9.58
N GLY A 24 19.43 7.28 10.84
CA GLY A 24 18.16 7.59 11.50
C GLY A 24 17.40 8.77 10.87
N GLU A 25 18.08 9.81 10.39
CA GLU A 25 17.43 10.93 9.68
C GLU A 25 16.88 10.50 8.31
N LEU A 26 17.63 9.67 7.59
CA LEU A 26 17.18 9.10 6.32
C LEU A 26 15.96 8.19 6.51
N LEU A 27 15.95 7.35 7.54
CA LEU A 27 14.80 6.51 7.89
C LEU A 27 13.56 7.36 8.20
N LYS A 28 13.70 8.42 9.01
CA LYS A 28 12.57 9.32 9.32
C LYS A 28 12.00 9.98 8.06
N MET A 29 12.87 10.42 7.15
CA MET A 29 12.43 11.04 5.89
C MET A 29 11.76 10.03 4.95
N ALA A 30 12.28 8.80 4.90
CA ALA A 30 11.66 7.69 4.17
C ALA A 30 10.25 7.40 4.69
N ILE A 31 10.11 7.24 6.02
CA ILE A 31 8.82 7.05 6.71
C ILE A 31 7.86 8.19 6.37
N SER A 32 8.31 9.44 6.41
CA SER A 32 7.47 10.60 6.07
C SER A 32 6.90 10.53 4.65
N HIS A 33 7.72 10.12 3.67
CA HIS A 33 7.26 9.93 2.29
C HIS A 33 6.30 8.75 2.13
N GLN A 34 6.57 7.62 2.79
CA GLN A 34 5.67 6.46 2.80
C GLN A 34 4.35 6.79 3.49
N LEU A 35 4.35 7.61 4.54
CA LEU A 35 3.14 8.07 5.23
C LEU A 35 2.30 9.00 4.35
N THR A 36 2.96 9.88 3.61
CA THR A 36 2.29 10.71 2.58
C THR A 36 1.67 9.82 1.49
N ALA A 37 2.39 8.78 1.05
CA ALA A 37 1.88 7.81 0.09
C ALA A 37 0.67 7.05 0.65
N LEU A 38 0.72 6.62 1.92
CA LEU A 38 -0.38 5.96 2.61
C LEU A 38 -1.63 6.84 2.67
N ASN A 39 -1.50 8.11 3.04
CA ASN A 39 -2.61 9.05 3.03
C ASN A 39 -3.21 9.21 1.63
N THR A 40 -2.36 9.26 0.60
CA THR A 40 -2.80 9.32 -0.80
C THR A 40 -3.58 8.05 -1.20
N LEU A 41 -3.09 6.87 -0.80
CA LEU A 41 -3.77 5.61 -1.04
C LEU A 41 -5.09 5.52 -0.26
N ARG A 42 -5.16 6.03 0.98
CA ARG A 42 -6.42 6.13 1.72
C ARG A 42 -7.44 6.97 0.96
N ASP A 43 -7.03 8.14 0.49
CA ASP A 43 -7.92 9.04 -0.24
C ASP A 43 -8.36 8.41 -1.58
N LEU A 44 -7.47 7.70 -2.27
CA LEU A 44 -7.82 6.89 -3.44
C LEU A 44 -8.84 5.79 -3.12
N PHE A 45 -8.68 5.13 -1.97
CA PHE A 45 -9.59 4.07 -1.55
C PHE A 45 -11.02 4.60 -1.36
N GLU A 46 -11.14 5.76 -0.72
CA GLU A 46 -12.42 6.42 -0.46
C GLU A 46 -13.07 7.00 -1.72
N ASN A 47 -12.28 7.61 -2.60
CA ASN A 47 -12.80 8.38 -3.73
C ASN A 47 -12.96 7.56 -5.02
N ARG A 48 -12.10 6.56 -5.26
CA ARG A 48 -12.10 5.78 -6.51
C ARG A 48 -13.04 4.58 -6.45
N PHE A 49 -13.09 3.90 -5.31
CA PHE A 49 -13.85 2.65 -5.18
C PHE A 49 -15.19 2.88 -4.53
N SER A 50 -16.27 2.56 -5.27
CA SER A 50 -17.63 2.71 -4.76
C SER A 50 -17.85 1.90 -3.48
N SER A 51 -18.72 2.39 -2.60
CA SER A 51 -19.04 1.69 -1.34
C SER A 51 -19.54 0.26 -1.58
N SER A 52 -20.22 0.01 -2.72
CA SER A 52 -20.64 -1.33 -3.12
C SER A 52 -19.48 -2.25 -3.50
N LEU A 53 -18.41 -1.70 -4.10
CA LEU A 53 -17.20 -2.45 -4.42
C LEU A 53 -16.41 -2.77 -3.14
N ARG A 54 -16.33 -1.81 -2.22
CA ARG A 54 -15.64 -1.96 -0.92
C ARG A 54 -16.33 -2.98 -0.01
N GLN A 55 -17.66 -3.02 0.00
CA GLN A 55 -18.46 -3.92 0.85
C GLN A 55 -18.35 -5.41 0.47
N GLY A 56 -17.97 -5.71 -0.78
CA GLY A 56 -17.73 -7.09 -1.24
C GLY A 56 -16.35 -7.65 -0.89
N TYR A 57 -15.45 -6.81 -0.36
CA TYR A 57 -14.10 -7.22 0.03
C TYR A 57 -14.09 -7.78 1.46
N LEU A 58 -13.23 -8.77 1.74
CA LEU A 58 -13.16 -9.50 3.01
C LEU A 58 -13.12 -8.56 4.22
N LYS A 59 -14.28 -8.36 4.84
CA LYS A 59 -14.55 -7.36 5.88
C LYS A 59 -13.51 -7.37 7.01
N GLY A 60 -13.05 -8.55 7.44
CA GLY A 60 -12.09 -8.66 8.54
C GLY A 60 -10.68 -8.13 8.23
N ASP A 61 -10.18 -8.35 7.02
CA ASP A 61 -8.83 -7.91 6.63
C ASP A 61 -8.79 -6.40 6.34
N LEU A 62 -9.88 -5.89 5.78
CA LEU A 62 -10.11 -4.46 5.57
C LEU A 62 -10.21 -3.70 6.89
N ASP A 63 -11.02 -4.17 7.84
CA ASP A 63 -11.19 -3.51 9.15
C ASP A 63 -9.87 -3.41 9.92
N THR A 64 -9.08 -4.50 9.95
CA THR A 64 -7.76 -4.51 10.59
C THR A 64 -6.80 -3.52 9.95
N THR A 65 -6.79 -3.45 8.61
CA THR A 65 -5.92 -2.53 7.85
C THR A 65 -6.31 -1.07 8.09
N LEU A 66 -7.61 -0.76 8.09
CA LEU A 66 -8.13 0.59 8.36
C LEU A 66 -7.88 1.02 9.81
N GLN A 67 -8.00 0.09 10.77
CA GLN A 67 -7.69 0.36 12.17
C GLN A 67 -6.21 0.71 12.35
N LEU A 68 -5.29 -0.08 11.78
CA LEU A 68 -3.85 0.20 11.82
C LEU A 68 -3.52 1.54 11.14
N MET A 69 -4.14 1.82 10.00
CA MET A 69 -3.97 3.09 9.29
C MET A 69 -4.41 4.31 10.13
N SER A 70 -5.50 4.16 10.90
CA SER A 70 -5.97 5.20 11.81
C SER A 70 -4.96 5.46 12.93
N SER A 71 -4.38 4.39 13.51
CA SER A 71 -3.30 4.50 14.50
C SER A 71 -2.05 5.17 13.94
N LEU A 72 -1.67 4.88 12.69
CA LEU A 72 -0.53 5.50 12.01
C LEU A 72 -0.77 6.98 11.66
N SER A 73 -2.01 7.34 11.31
CA SER A 73 -2.38 8.74 11.02
C SER A 73 -2.22 9.62 12.26
N LEU A 74 -2.59 9.13 13.45
CA LEU A 74 -2.39 9.84 14.71
C LEU A 74 -0.90 10.07 15.05
N LEU A 75 0.00 9.19 14.59
CA LEU A 75 1.44 9.39 14.75
C LEU A 75 1.97 10.49 13.81
N SER A 76 1.34 10.68 12.65
CA SER A 76 1.64 11.79 11.72
C SER A 76 1.35 13.15 12.36
N ASP A 77 0.17 13.29 12.96
CA ASP A 77 -0.31 14.58 13.49
C ASP A 77 0.48 15.02 14.75
N ASN A 78 1.04 14.06 15.49
CA ASN A 78 1.91 14.33 16.63
C ASN A 78 3.37 14.67 16.25
N ALA A 79 3.78 14.38 15.01
CA ALA A 79 5.13 14.69 14.54
C ALA A 79 5.31 16.17 14.16
N GLU A 80 4.25 16.88 13.79
CA GLU A 80 4.29 18.33 13.53
C GLU A 80 4.21 19.19 14.81
N VAL A 81 3.72 18.64 15.93
CA VAL A 81 3.53 19.40 17.17
C VAL A 81 4.73 19.28 18.14
N ASN A 82 5.57 18.25 18.01
CA ASN A 82 6.63 17.95 18.98
C ASN A 82 8.05 18.33 18.52
N ALA A 83 8.23 19.54 17.98
CA ALA A 83 9.52 20.24 18.00
C ALA A 83 9.87 20.84 19.39
N SER A 84 9.07 20.58 20.41
CA SER A 84 9.33 21.01 21.78
C SER A 84 8.80 20.00 22.79
N SER A 85 9.66 19.67 23.74
CA SER A 85 9.42 18.88 24.96
C SER A 85 9.54 17.37 24.84
N GLY A 86 10.62 16.85 25.43
CA GLY A 86 10.80 15.44 25.71
C GLY A 86 9.78 14.93 26.73
N GLY A 87 9.38 13.68 26.54
CA GLY A 87 8.52 12.94 27.45
C GLY A 87 8.56 11.46 27.06
N GLU A 88 9.11 10.65 27.95
CA GLU A 88 9.07 9.19 27.90
C GLU A 88 7.61 8.69 27.97
N CYS A 89 7.24 7.65 27.21
CA CYS A 89 6.25 6.67 27.64
C CYS A 89 6.17 5.41 26.74
N SER A 90 6.50 4.28 27.36
CA SER A 90 5.74 3.02 27.47
C SER A 90 5.22 2.29 26.21
N ASN A 91 5.88 1.15 25.95
CA ASN A 91 5.49 0.10 25.01
C ASN A 91 4.18 -0.59 25.41
N SER A 92 3.15 -0.50 24.58
CA SER A 92 1.98 -1.37 24.67
C SER A 92 1.33 -1.54 23.30
N SER A 93 1.91 -2.41 22.45
CA SER A 93 1.33 -2.87 21.17
C SER A 93 2.06 -4.11 20.67
N GLN A 94 1.90 -5.26 21.36
CA GLN A 94 2.48 -6.54 20.90
C GLN A 94 1.47 -7.69 20.75
N SER A 95 0.16 -7.45 20.80
CA SER A 95 -0.82 -8.55 20.85
C SER A 95 -1.92 -8.43 19.81
N LEU A 96 -1.63 -8.59 18.50
CA LEU A 96 -2.69 -8.73 17.49
C LEU A 96 -2.41 -9.70 16.32
N ILE A 97 -1.37 -10.53 16.35
CA ILE A 97 -1.13 -11.49 15.24
C ILE A 97 -0.88 -12.89 15.79
N SER A 98 -1.91 -13.48 16.39
CA SER A 98 -1.96 -14.91 16.74
C SER A 98 -3.37 -15.44 16.54
N SER A 99 -3.84 -15.50 15.28
CA SER A 99 -5.07 -16.25 14.93
C SER A 99 -5.11 -16.49 13.42
N MET A 100 -4.38 -17.49 12.94
CA MET A 100 -4.63 -18.13 11.65
C MET A 100 -4.07 -19.55 11.68
N ASP A 101 -4.86 -20.47 12.24
CA ASP A 101 -4.74 -21.91 12.02
C ASP A 101 -6.13 -22.55 12.06
N GLN A 102 -6.34 -23.53 11.17
CA GLN A 102 -7.44 -24.52 11.06
C GLN A 102 -8.81 -24.17 10.48
N THR A 103 -9.07 -24.69 9.26
CA THR A 103 -10.05 -25.76 8.94
C THR A 103 -9.79 -26.20 7.49
N ASP A 104 -9.24 -27.38 7.22
CA ASP A 104 -9.80 -28.76 7.20
C ASP A 104 -10.67 -29.12 5.97
N GLN A 105 -10.50 -30.37 5.56
CA GLN A 105 -10.71 -31.02 4.26
C GLN A 105 -12.17 -31.36 3.94
N GLY A 106 -12.47 -31.65 2.65
CA GLY A 106 -13.50 -32.66 2.34
C GLY A 106 -14.31 -32.53 1.03
N ALA A 107 -13.98 -33.41 0.07
CA ALA A 107 -14.90 -34.24 -0.73
C ALA A 107 -15.62 -33.73 -2.02
N GLN A 108 -15.26 -34.41 -3.11
CA GLN A 108 -16.12 -35.14 -4.08
C GLN A 108 -17.00 -34.38 -5.12
N GLY A 109 -16.74 -34.66 -6.40
CA GLY A 109 -17.77 -34.65 -7.48
C GLY A 109 -18.74 -35.85 -7.35
N PRO A 110 -19.58 -36.23 -8.36
CA PRO A 110 -19.55 -35.92 -9.79
C PRO A 110 -20.95 -35.57 -10.40
N GLY A 111 -21.04 -35.31 -11.72
CA GLY A 111 -22.30 -35.52 -12.47
C GLY A 111 -22.58 -34.55 -13.62
N GLU A 112 -22.21 -34.94 -14.84
CA GLU A 112 -22.90 -34.57 -16.09
C GLU A 112 -24.25 -35.31 -16.15
N PRO A 113 -25.32 -34.80 -16.82
CA PRO A 113 -25.39 -34.88 -18.30
C PRO A 113 -26.16 -33.74 -19.02
N GLN A 114 -25.84 -33.53 -20.31
CA GLN A 114 -26.66 -32.88 -21.37
C GLN A 114 -27.82 -33.84 -21.82
N PRO A 115 -28.76 -33.52 -22.78
CA PRO A 115 -28.92 -32.35 -23.67
C PRO A 115 -30.37 -31.84 -23.90
N SER A 116 -30.50 -30.73 -24.65
CA SER A 116 -31.32 -30.61 -25.89
C SER A 116 -32.34 -29.45 -26.00
N ALA A 117 -32.38 -28.89 -27.22
CA ALA A 117 -33.43 -28.10 -27.90
C ALA A 117 -33.52 -26.56 -27.72
N ALA A 118 -33.06 -25.84 -28.77
CA ALA A 118 -33.63 -24.58 -29.28
C ALA A 118 -34.90 -24.89 -30.14
N PRO A 119 -35.75 -23.96 -30.64
CA PRO A 119 -35.46 -22.61 -31.19
C PRO A 119 -36.45 -21.50 -30.69
N THR A 120 -36.29 -20.21 -30.99
CA THR A 120 -36.93 -19.54 -32.16
C THR A 120 -36.59 -18.04 -32.15
N LEU A 121 -36.21 -17.53 -33.33
CA LEU A 121 -36.05 -16.12 -33.69
C LEU A 121 -37.38 -15.36 -33.60
N ASN A 122 -37.37 -14.10 -33.15
CA ASN A 122 -38.20 -13.04 -33.72
C ASN A 122 -37.67 -11.63 -33.40
N SER A 123 -37.17 -11.00 -34.47
CA SER A 123 -37.24 -9.60 -34.90
C SER A 123 -37.56 -8.45 -33.92
N ALA A 124 -36.67 -7.45 -33.90
CA ALA A 124 -36.89 -6.03 -33.56
C ALA A 124 -37.86 -5.34 -34.58
N PRO A 125 -38.25 -4.03 -34.49
CA PRO A 125 -37.73 -2.91 -33.66
C PRO A 125 -38.79 -1.92 -33.07
N GLN A 126 -38.36 -1.02 -32.17
CA GLN A 126 -38.64 0.45 -32.15
C GLN A 126 -38.74 1.10 -30.74
N ASP A 127 -37.96 2.19 -30.63
CA ASP A 127 -38.21 3.52 -30.04
C ASP A 127 -38.47 3.75 -28.53
N HIS A 128 -37.49 4.47 -27.96
CA HIS A 128 -37.57 5.60 -27.02
C HIS A 128 -38.56 5.54 -25.85
N VAL A 129 -38.06 5.33 -24.63
CA VAL A 129 -38.38 6.18 -23.45
C VAL A 129 -37.17 6.23 -22.51
N ASN A 130 -36.71 7.45 -22.19
CA ASN A 130 -35.79 7.72 -21.10
C ASN A 130 -36.35 7.18 -19.78
N SER A 131 -35.61 6.29 -19.12
CA SER A 131 -35.73 6.09 -17.68
C SER A 131 -34.33 6.05 -17.10
N ALA A 132 -34.02 7.09 -16.33
CA ALA A 132 -32.90 7.12 -15.41
C ALA A 132 -33.14 6.03 -14.35
N THR A 133 -32.84 4.79 -14.72
CA THR A 133 -32.60 3.72 -13.75
C THR A 133 -31.16 3.91 -13.30
N SER A 134 -31.00 4.24 -12.03
CA SER A 134 -29.73 4.03 -11.33
C SER A 134 -29.48 2.53 -11.37
N SER A 135 -28.91 2.05 -12.49
CA SER A 135 -28.50 0.67 -12.63
C SER A 135 -27.36 0.51 -11.65
N ARG A 136 -27.61 -0.26 -10.61
CA ARG A 136 -26.59 -0.71 -9.68
C ARG A 136 -25.66 -1.60 -10.49
N THR A 137 -24.70 -0.99 -11.18
CA THR A 137 -23.77 -1.69 -12.06
C THR A 137 -22.96 -2.64 -11.19
N VAL A 138 -23.17 -3.93 -11.39
CA VAL A 138 -22.35 -4.97 -10.78
C VAL A 138 -20.90 -4.71 -11.22
N PRO A 139 -19.93 -4.70 -10.30
CA PRO A 139 -18.54 -4.51 -10.64
C PRO A 139 -18.07 -5.50 -11.69
N THR A 140 -17.26 -5.05 -12.64
CA THR A 140 -16.60 -5.97 -13.55
C THR A 140 -15.51 -6.76 -12.81
N LEU A 141 -15.18 -7.96 -13.30
CA LEU A 141 -14.10 -8.75 -12.73
C LEU A 141 -12.76 -8.00 -12.75
N ALA A 142 -12.53 -7.17 -13.77
CA ALA A 142 -11.36 -6.30 -13.86
C ALA A 142 -11.33 -5.26 -12.74
N GLN A 143 -12.46 -4.62 -12.43
CA GLN A 143 -12.58 -3.67 -11.31
C GLN A 143 -12.35 -4.36 -9.95
N ILE A 144 -12.87 -5.57 -9.77
CA ILE A 144 -12.61 -6.37 -8.56
C ILE A 144 -11.13 -6.72 -8.48
N ALA A 145 -10.52 -7.21 -9.56
CA ALA A 145 -9.10 -7.56 -9.57
C ALA A 145 -8.20 -6.34 -9.29
N SER A 146 -8.52 -5.18 -9.88
CA SER A 146 -7.83 -3.92 -9.63
C SER A 146 -7.96 -3.49 -8.16
N LEU A 147 -9.18 -3.56 -7.58
CA LEU A 147 -9.39 -3.31 -6.14
C LEU A 147 -8.58 -4.28 -5.28
N ASN A 148 -8.57 -5.57 -5.60
CA ASN A 148 -7.83 -6.57 -4.83
C ASN A 148 -6.32 -6.25 -4.82
N ARG A 149 -5.76 -5.92 -6.00
CA ARG A 149 -4.35 -5.53 -6.13
C ARG A 149 -4.07 -4.23 -5.37
N PHE A 150 -4.96 -3.26 -5.48
CA PHE A 150 -4.86 -1.99 -4.77
C PHE A 150 -4.84 -2.21 -3.26
N PHE A 151 -5.76 -3.03 -2.75
CA PHE A 151 -5.87 -3.32 -1.34
C PHE A 151 -4.63 -4.02 -0.80
N ARG A 152 -4.01 -4.93 -1.58
CA ARG A 152 -2.73 -5.53 -1.21
C ARG A 152 -1.63 -4.49 -1.04
N VAL A 153 -1.50 -3.55 -1.99
CA VAL A 153 -0.52 -2.45 -1.88
C VAL A 153 -0.80 -1.59 -0.64
N LEU A 154 -2.06 -1.23 -0.40
CA LEU A 154 -2.48 -0.48 0.78
C LEU A 154 -2.12 -1.21 2.08
N LYS A 155 -2.49 -2.48 2.19
CA LYS A 155 -2.21 -3.35 3.34
C LYS A 155 -0.72 -3.47 3.59
N CYS A 156 0.06 -3.78 2.56
CA CYS A 156 1.51 -3.91 2.69
C CYS A 156 2.16 -2.58 3.08
N THR A 157 1.65 -1.44 2.61
CA THR A 157 2.15 -0.12 3.00
C THR A 157 1.90 0.14 4.49
N VAL A 158 0.69 -0.16 4.99
CA VAL A 158 0.35 -0.04 6.42
C VAL A 158 1.24 -0.94 7.27
N GLN A 159 1.41 -2.20 6.87
CA GLN A 159 2.25 -3.17 7.60
C GLN A 159 3.73 -2.77 7.59
N LEU A 160 4.23 -2.28 6.45
CA LEU A 160 5.61 -1.79 6.34
C LEU A 160 5.85 -0.62 7.28
N LEU A 161 5.00 0.40 7.24
CA LEU A 161 5.10 1.56 8.13
C LEU A 161 5.02 1.15 9.61
N TYR A 162 4.16 0.19 9.94
CA TYR A 162 4.09 -0.34 11.30
C TYR A 162 5.44 -0.93 11.74
N VAL A 163 6.09 -1.73 10.89
CA VAL A 163 7.41 -2.31 11.18
C VAL A 163 8.50 -1.24 11.25
N GLU A 164 8.51 -0.29 10.31
CA GLU A 164 9.51 0.80 10.27
C GLU A 164 9.44 1.69 11.51
N ILE A 165 8.23 2.06 11.95
CA ILE A 165 8.00 2.92 13.11
C ILE A 165 8.24 2.16 14.42
N ASN A 166 7.65 0.97 14.59
CA ASN A 166 7.67 0.28 15.88
C ASN A 166 8.89 -0.62 16.08
N ALA A 167 9.63 -0.94 15.03
CA ALA A 167 10.79 -1.81 15.14
C ALA A 167 12.07 -1.15 14.65
N LEU A 168 12.10 -0.68 13.40
CA LEU A 168 13.35 -0.18 12.79
C LEU A 168 13.79 1.15 13.41
N SER A 169 12.86 2.01 13.80
CA SER A 169 13.14 3.29 14.46
C SER A 169 13.69 3.14 15.88
N HIS A 170 13.59 1.95 16.48
CA HIS A 170 14.01 1.66 17.85
C HIS A 170 15.20 0.70 17.92
N LEU A 171 15.86 0.43 16.79
CA LEU A 171 17.02 -0.44 16.78
C LEU A 171 18.16 0.13 17.63
N PRO A 172 18.77 -0.67 18.52
CA PRO A 172 19.87 -0.21 19.35
C PRO A 172 21.13 0.03 18.51
N GLY A 173 21.74 1.22 18.68
CA GLY A 173 22.85 1.73 17.86
C GLY A 173 22.36 2.81 16.88
N ASP A 174 23.27 3.43 16.13
CA ASP A 174 22.92 4.12 14.87
C ASP A 174 23.17 3.11 13.75
N PRO A 175 22.32 2.06 13.60
CA PRO A 175 22.48 1.17 12.47
C PRO A 175 22.24 2.05 11.25
N VAL A 176 23.26 2.18 10.42
CA VAL A 176 23.14 2.79 9.09
C VAL A 176 22.36 1.79 8.22
N ILE A 177 21.07 1.60 8.55
CA ILE A 177 20.14 0.96 7.64
C ILE A 177 20.11 1.90 6.45
N THR A 178 20.76 1.47 5.39
CA THR A 178 20.85 2.25 4.16
C THR A 178 19.51 2.11 3.45
N ILE A 179 18.53 2.86 3.94
CA ILE A 179 17.24 2.96 3.29
C ILE A 179 17.42 3.87 2.09
N ARG A 180 17.03 3.37 0.92
CA ARG A 180 17.04 4.19 -0.29
C ARG A 180 15.86 5.14 -0.24
N LEU A 181 16.10 6.32 0.34
CA LEU A 181 15.16 7.45 0.37
C LEU A 181 14.53 7.72 -1.02
N LYS A 182 15.32 7.51 -2.08
CA LYS A 182 14.87 7.59 -3.47
C LYS A 182 13.62 6.76 -3.73
N ASP A 183 13.57 5.53 -3.24
CA ASP A 183 12.48 4.59 -3.53
C ASP A 183 11.23 4.98 -2.75
N SER A 184 11.36 5.48 -1.52
CA SER A 184 10.22 6.05 -0.76
C SER A 184 9.64 7.30 -1.43
N ILE A 185 10.49 8.16 -2.02
CA ILE A 185 10.05 9.31 -2.84
C ILE A 185 9.33 8.84 -4.10
N GLU A 186 9.90 7.85 -4.79
CA GLU A 186 9.34 7.29 -6.02
C GLU A 186 7.98 6.65 -5.76
N PHE A 187 7.86 5.90 -4.67
CA PHE A 187 6.60 5.31 -4.21
C PHE A 187 5.53 6.38 -3.98
N ARG A 188 5.86 7.43 -3.21
CA ARG A 188 4.95 8.57 -2.99
C ARG A 188 4.52 9.22 -4.30
N ASN A 189 5.47 9.43 -5.22
CA ASN A 189 5.19 10.06 -6.50
C ASN A 189 4.25 9.21 -7.37
N VAL A 190 4.45 7.90 -7.42
CA VAL A 190 3.55 6.99 -8.15
C VAL A 190 2.16 6.98 -7.50
N CYS A 191 2.04 6.90 -6.17
CA CYS A 191 0.75 7.00 -5.49
C CYS A 191 0.05 8.34 -5.79
N THR A 192 0.81 9.44 -5.84
CA THR A 192 0.27 10.76 -6.24
C THR A 192 -0.20 10.74 -7.69
N HIS A 193 0.57 10.14 -8.60
CA HIS A 193 0.22 10.02 -10.01
C HIS A 193 -1.05 9.18 -10.23
N MET A 194 -1.27 8.13 -9.42
CA MET A 194 -2.51 7.34 -9.45
C MET A 194 -3.78 8.17 -9.23
N THR A 195 -3.69 9.26 -8.43
CA THR A 195 -4.83 10.17 -8.19
C THR A 195 -5.28 10.92 -9.44
N LEU A 196 -4.38 11.06 -10.42
CA LEU A 196 -4.64 11.78 -11.66
C LEU A 196 -5.19 10.87 -12.77
N GLN A 197 -5.08 9.55 -12.61
CA GLN A 197 -5.47 8.59 -13.65
C GLN A 197 -6.98 8.40 -13.71
N LYS A 198 -7.57 8.82 -14.84
CA LYS A 198 -9.00 8.59 -15.13
C LYS A 198 -9.23 7.26 -15.82
N GLU A 199 -8.24 6.79 -16.58
CA GLU A 199 -8.24 5.53 -17.29
C GLU A 199 -7.83 4.39 -16.37
N ASP A 200 -8.66 3.36 -16.25
CA ASP A 200 -8.37 2.18 -15.41
C ASP A 200 -7.07 1.48 -15.80
N ARG A 201 -6.73 1.48 -17.09
CA ARG A 201 -5.47 0.91 -17.58
C ARG A 201 -4.24 1.64 -17.06
N LEU A 202 -4.26 2.98 -17.03
CA LEU A 202 -3.12 3.78 -16.56
C LEU A 202 -3.01 3.69 -15.03
N PHE A 203 -4.15 3.67 -14.34
CA PHE A 203 -4.18 3.38 -12.91
C PHE A 203 -3.59 2.01 -12.58
N ASP A 204 -3.97 0.96 -13.32
CA ASP A 204 -3.43 -0.39 -13.11
C ASP A 204 -1.93 -0.46 -13.39
N GLN A 205 -1.42 0.33 -14.33
CA GLN A 205 0.01 0.44 -14.61
C GLN A 205 0.75 1.10 -13.44
N ASP A 206 0.26 2.25 -12.95
CA ASP A 206 0.84 2.91 -11.78
C ASP A 206 0.77 2.01 -10.54
N LEU A 207 -0.32 1.25 -10.37
CA LEU A 207 -0.50 0.31 -9.28
C LEU A 207 0.52 -0.84 -9.34
N THR A 208 0.85 -1.32 -10.54
CA THR A 208 1.94 -2.29 -10.74
C THR A 208 3.29 -1.67 -10.36
N SER A 209 3.58 -0.44 -10.79
CA SER A 209 4.81 0.27 -10.41
C SER A 209 4.90 0.48 -8.89
N ALA A 210 3.80 0.85 -8.24
CA ALA A 210 3.74 1.01 -6.78
C ALA A 210 4.06 -0.31 -6.06
N ASN A 211 3.52 -1.44 -6.55
CA ASN A 211 3.83 -2.77 -6.01
C ASN A 211 5.32 -3.10 -6.18
N GLU A 212 5.89 -2.88 -7.36
CA GLU A 212 7.31 -3.15 -7.64
C GLU A 212 8.24 -2.32 -6.74
N ILE A 213 7.98 -1.02 -6.61
CA ILE A 213 8.76 -0.14 -5.73
C ILE A 213 8.67 -0.61 -4.28
N LEU A 214 7.48 -0.99 -3.80
CA LEU A 214 7.30 -1.47 -2.43
C LEU A 214 8.07 -2.78 -2.18
N ARG A 215 8.07 -3.70 -3.15
CA ARG A 215 8.91 -4.92 -3.09
C ARG A 215 10.38 -4.59 -3.00
N THR A 216 10.83 -3.60 -3.76
CA THR A 216 12.22 -3.12 -3.73
C THR A 216 12.58 -2.56 -2.36
N ILE A 217 11.76 -1.68 -1.79
CA ILE A 217 11.97 -1.12 -0.44
C ILE A 217 12.12 -2.24 0.60
N ILE A 218 11.20 -3.21 0.60
CA ILE A 218 11.23 -4.34 1.55
C ILE A 218 12.47 -5.21 1.35
N THR A 219 12.86 -5.46 0.11
CA THR A 219 14.06 -6.25 -0.22
C THR A 219 15.32 -5.56 0.29
N ASP A 220 15.43 -4.26 0.08
CA ASP A 220 16.57 -3.46 0.56
C ASP A 220 16.63 -3.44 2.09
N LEU A 221 15.47 -3.36 2.76
CA LEU A 221 15.40 -3.48 4.22
C LEU A 221 15.86 -4.85 4.71
N LEU A 222 15.39 -5.94 4.09
CA LEU A 222 15.84 -7.30 4.42
C LEU A 222 17.36 -7.45 4.22
N GLN A 223 17.90 -6.90 3.14
CA GLN A 223 19.34 -6.90 2.90
C GLN A 223 20.10 -6.12 3.96
N ALA A 224 19.62 -4.93 4.34
CA ALA A 224 20.23 -4.13 5.40
C ALA A 224 20.17 -4.83 6.77
N LEU A 225 19.10 -5.58 7.05
CA LEU A 225 18.94 -6.33 8.30
C LEU A 225 19.80 -7.59 8.38
N SER A 226 20.25 -8.13 7.24
CA SER A 226 21.02 -9.38 7.19
C SER A 226 22.36 -9.36 7.95
N SER A 227 22.91 -8.17 8.21
CA SER A 227 24.13 -8.00 9.01
C SER A 227 23.90 -8.00 10.52
N PHE A 228 22.65 -8.02 10.97
CA PHE A 228 22.29 -8.00 12.38
C PHE A 228 21.80 -9.39 12.82
N THR A 229 22.20 -9.81 14.02
CA THR A 229 21.78 -11.09 14.61
C THR A 229 21.17 -10.86 15.99
N SER A 230 19.85 -11.02 16.11
CA SER A 230 19.11 -10.93 17.36
C SER A 230 17.71 -11.50 17.16
N GLU A 231 17.11 -12.10 18.19
CA GLU A 231 15.72 -12.58 18.16
C GLU A 231 14.73 -11.48 17.72
N PHE A 232 15.01 -10.23 18.10
CA PHE A 232 14.24 -9.08 17.64
C PHE A 232 14.31 -8.89 16.12
N ILE A 233 15.52 -8.98 15.55
CA ILE A 233 15.77 -8.86 14.11
C ILE A 233 15.12 -10.02 13.35
N ASP A 234 15.16 -11.23 13.91
CA ASP A 234 14.49 -12.40 13.32
C ASP A 234 12.98 -12.17 13.22
N LYS A 235 12.38 -11.60 14.28
CA LYS A 235 10.95 -11.27 14.30
C LYS A 235 10.59 -10.21 13.25
N VAL A 236 11.38 -9.15 13.14
CA VAL A 236 11.21 -8.09 12.13
C VAL A 236 11.38 -8.63 10.72
N THR A 237 12.43 -9.43 10.49
CA THR A 237 12.72 -10.08 9.20
C THR A 237 11.59 -11.00 8.78
N ASN A 238 11.01 -11.76 9.72
CA ASN A 238 9.84 -12.61 9.46
C ASN A 238 8.62 -11.77 9.06
N GLN A 239 8.36 -10.64 9.73
CA GLN A 239 7.27 -9.73 9.35
C GLN A 239 7.49 -9.15 7.94
N LEU A 240 8.69 -8.69 7.62
CA LEU A 240 9.02 -8.17 6.28
C LEU A 240 8.87 -9.24 5.19
N ASN A 241 9.27 -10.48 5.46
CA ASN A 241 9.06 -11.60 4.53
C ASN A 241 7.57 -11.91 4.32
N GLN A 242 6.74 -11.82 5.36
CA GLN A 242 5.29 -11.98 5.21
C GLN A 242 4.69 -10.88 4.33
N ILE A 243 5.11 -9.62 4.52
CA ILE A 243 4.67 -8.51 3.66
C ILE A 243 5.11 -8.76 2.20
N LEU A 244 6.35 -9.20 1.99
CA LEU A 244 6.87 -9.49 0.66
C LEU A 244 6.10 -10.62 -0.04
N GLN A 245 5.69 -11.66 0.69
CA GLN A 245 4.85 -12.74 0.14
C GLN A 245 3.49 -12.22 -0.33
N ILE A 246 2.85 -11.31 0.42
CA ILE A 246 1.56 -10.72 0.00
C ILE A 246 1.71 -9.95 -1.32
N LEU A 247 2.85 -9.31 -1.57
CA LEU A 247 3.10 -8.57 -2.81
C LEU A 247 3.39 -9.44 -4.03
N GLN A 248 3.70 -10.74 -3.84
CA GLN A 248 3.98 -11.66 -4.94
C GLN A 248 2.73 -12.22 -5.62
N PHE A 249 1.58 -12.17 -4.94
CA PHE A 249 0.31 -12.72 -5.41
C PHE A 249 -0.68 -11.62 -5.80
#